data_AF-A0A7J5PXN2-F1
#
_entry.id   AF-A0A7J5PXN2-F1
#
_cell.length_a   1.000
_cell.length_b   1.000
_cell.length_c   1.000
_cell.angle_alpha   90.00
_cell.angle_beta   90.00
_cell.angle_gamma   90.00
#
_symmetry.space_group_name_H-M   'P 1'
#
loop_
_entity.id
_entity.type
_entity.pdbx_description
1 polymer ?
#
loop_
_entity_poly.entity_id
_entity_poly.type
_entity_poly.pdbx_seq_one_letter_code
_entity_poly.pdbx_strand_id
1 'polypeptide(L)' 'MTIDTTNMCSHLQKKLFEPEGVYYPIWQAMQDDETLTAVVRSRQLHIYRNGKKILVLAGKAQPKVIREDKLNELITQ' A
#
# COMPACT_ATOMS: atom_id res chain seq x y z
N MET A 1 4.22 4.30 -10.93
CA MET A 1 5.22 3.56 -10.10
C MET A 1 5.17 2.07 -10.43
N THR A 2 6.29 1.35 -10.44
CA THR A 2 6.30 -0.12 -10.60
C THR A 2 6.59 -0.80 -9.26
N ILE A 3 5.70 -1.70 -8.82
CA ILE A 3 5.89 -2.52 -7.61
C ILE A 3 6.27 -3.93 -8.05
N ASP A 4 7.37 -4.48 -7.54
CA ASP A 4 7.65 -5.91 -7.69
C ASP A 4 6.66 -6.73 -6.85
N THR A 5 5.75 -7.43 -7.53
CA THR A 5 4.67 -8.21 -6.93
C THR A 5 5.02 -9.68 -6.74
N THR A 6 6.23 -10.13 -7.10
CA THR A 6 6.65 -11.55 -7.06
C THR A 6 6.38 -12.22 -5.71
N ASN A 7 6.56 -11.47 -4.60
CA ASN A 7 6.38 -11.96 -3.24
C ASN A 7 5.05 -11.53 -2.59
N MET A 8 4.12 -10.96 -3.37
CA MET A 8 2.83 -10.49 -2.87
C MET A 8 1.84 -11.66 -2.78
N CYS A 9 1.11 -11.78 -1.66
CA CYS A 9 0.07 -12.80 -1.56
C CYS A 9 -1.18 -12.37 -2.33
N SER A 10 -1.96 -13.35 -2.81
CA SER A 10 -3.19 -13.10 -3.59
C SER A 10 -4.17 -12.16 -2.89
N HIS A 11 -4.29 -12.25 -1.56
CA HIS A 11 -5.19 -11.38 -0.79
C HIS A 11 -4.76 -9.91 -0.88
N LEU A 12 -3.46 -9.64 -0.80
CA LEU A 12 -2.93 -8.28 -0.92
C LEU A 12 -3.02 -7.78 -2.36
N GLN A 13 -2.75 -8.64 -3.34
CA GLN A 13 -2.91 -8.28 -4.77
C GLN A 13 -4.34 -7.86 -5.07
N LYS A 14 -5.34 -8.65 -4.67
CA LYS A 14 -6.76 -8.34 -4.89
C LYS A 14 -7.16 -7.03 -4.22
N LYS A 15 -6.83 -6.87 -2.93
CA LYS A 15 -7.15 -5.64 -2.19
C LYS A 15 -6.50 -4.39 -2.79
N LEU A 16 -5.32 -4.51 -3.40
CA LEU A 16 -4.54 -3.38 -3.90
C LEU A 16 -4.86 -3.01 -5.35
N PHE A 17 -5.04 -4.01 -6.22
CA PHE A 17 -5.09 -3.80 -7.67
C PHE A 17 -6.48 -3.95 -8.29
N GLU A 18 -7.43 -4.59 -7.62
CA GLU A 18 -8.82 -4.69 -8.13
C GLU A 18 -9.60 -3.42 -7.76
N PRO A 19 -10.46 -2.87 -8.64
CA PRO A 19 -11.26 -1.67 -8.36
C PRO A 19 -12.11 -1.75 -7.10
N GLU A 20 -12.58 -2.95 -6.76
CA GLU A 20 -13.39 -3.26 -5.57
C GLU A 20 -12.52 -3.51 -4.32
N GLY A 21 -11.20 -3.50 -4.48
CA GLY A 21 -10.24 -3.73 -3.41
C GLY A 21 -10.16 -2.57 -2.42
N VAL A 22 -10.16 -2.88 -1.12
CA VAL A 22 -10.11 -1.86 -0.05
C VAL A 22 -8.87 -0.97 -0.06
N TYR A 23 -7.78 -1.37 -0.75
CA TYR A 23 -6.57 -0.57 -0.91
C TYR A 23 -6.43 0.02 -2.31
N TYR A 24 -7.41 -0.15 -3.19
CA TYR A 24 -7.39 0.39 -4.54
C TYR A 24 -7.23 1.92 -4.58
N PRO A 25 -7.89 2.72 -3.70
CA PRO A 25 -7.68 4.16 -3.66
C PRO A 25 -6.23 4.54 -3.30
N ILE A 26 -5.56 3.74 -2.46
CA ILE A 26 -4.15 3.94 -2.11
C ILE A 26 -3.26 3.66 -3.33
N TRP A 27 -3.55 2.60 -4.09
CA TRP A 27 -2.83 2.30 -5.32
C TRP A 27 -2.93 3.43 -6.35
N GLN A 28 -4.13 4.00 -6.53
CA GLN A 28 -4.34 5.15 -7.41
C GLN A 28 -3.53 6.37 -6.94
N ALA A 29 -3.63 6.73 -5.65
CA ALA A 29 -2.87 7.83 -5.08
C ALA A 29 -1.34 7.66 -5.20
N MET A 30 -0.85 6.41 -5.22
CA MET A 30 0.56 6.10 -5.45
C MET A 30 1.01 6.28 -6.92
N GLN A 31 0.09 6.23 -7.88
CA GLN A 31 0.43 6.51 -9.28
C GLN A 31 0.66 8.00 -9.53
N ASP A 32 -0.08 8.86 -8.83
CA ASP A 32 -0.07 10.31 -9.01
C ASP A 32 1.00 11.03 -8.15
N ASP A 33 1.76 10.30 -7.33
CA ASP A 33 2.67 10.87 -6.34
C ASP A 33 4.05 10.22 -6.39
N GLU A 34 4.98 10.87 -7.09
CA GLU A 34 6.37 10.42 -7.26
C GLU A 34 7.18 10.41 -5.96
N THR A 35 6.71 11.09 -4.90
CA THR A 35 7.40 11.09 -3.60
C THR A 35 7.18 9.80 -2.82
N LEU A 36 6.20 8.99 -3.26
CA LEU A 36 5.92 7.68 -2.71
C LEU A 36 6.81 6.62 -3.33
N THR A 37 7.17 5.63 -2.53
CA THR A 37 7.80 4.39 -2.99
C THR A 37 7.22 3.23 -2.20
N ALA A 38 7.21 2.02 -2.77
CA ALA A 38 6.74 0.84 -2.06
C ALA A 38 7.56 -0.41 -2.36
N VAL A 39 7.66 -1.28 -1.36
CA VAL A 39 8.37 -2.56 -1.47
C VAL A 39 7.58 -3.66 -0.77
N VAL A 40 7.53 -4.82 -1.40
CA VAL A 40 6.94 -6.02 -0.79
C VAL A 40 7.97 -6.70 0.10
N ARG A 41 7.66 -6.85 1.39
CA ARG A 41 8.48 -7.56 2.38
C ARG A 41 7.56 -8.40 3.26
N SER A 42 7.94 -9.64 3.56
CA SER A 42 7.16 -10.53 4.43
C SER A 42 5.67 -10.64 4.04
N ARG A 43 5.37 -10.64 2.72
CA ARG A 43 4.01 -10.66 2.15
C ARG A 43 3.14 -9.44 2.49
N GLN A 44 3.75 -8.33 2.90
CA GLN A 44 3.12 -7.04 3.17
C GLN A 44 3.69 -5.97 2.23
N LEU A 45 2.91 -4.94 1.92
CA LEU A 45 3.39 -3.79 1.16
C LEU A 45 3.81 -2.70 2.12
N HIS A 46 5.09 -2.33 2.09
CA HIS A 46 5.64 -1.24 2.87
C HIS A 46 5.69 0.02 2.00
N ILE A 47 5.01 1.08 2.42
CA ILE A 47 4.92 2.34 1.69
C ILE A 47 5.75 3.40 2.42
N TYR A 48 6.50 4.17 1.65
CA TYR A 48 7.38 5.23 2.12
C TYR A 48 7.05 6.53 1.38
N ARG A 49 7.19 7.66 2.06
CA ARG A 49 7.20 8.99 1.46
C ARG A 49 8.55 9.64 1.76
N ASN A 50 9.23 10.15 0.74
CA ASN A 50 10.55 10.80 0.89
C ASN A 50 11.54 9.93 1.71
N GLY A 51 11.56 8.62 1.45
CA GLY A 51 12.41 7.64 2.15
C GLY A 51 11.97 7.26 3.57
N LYS A 52 10.92 7.89 4.13
CA LYS A 52 10.38 7.55 5.46
C LYS A 52 9.17 6.63 5.34
N LYS A 53 9.19 5.50 6.05
CA LYS A 53 8.07 4.55 6.10
C LYS A 53 6.83 5.19 6.72
N ILE A 54 5.68 5.12 6.06
CA ILE A 54 4.44 5.76 6.53
C ILE A 54 3.32 4.75 6.78
N LEU A 55 3.22 3.69 5.97
CA LEU A 55 2.09 2.76 6.00
C LEU A 55 2.57 1.35 5.63
N VAL A 56 1.95 0.34 6.24
CA VAL A 56 2.12 -1.06 5.87
C VAL A 56 0.77 -1.69 5.59
N LEU A 57 0.58 -2.22 4.37
CA LEU A 57 -0.65 -2.91 3.98
C LEU A 57 -0.45 -4.42 4.08
N ALA A 58 -1.45 -5.12 4.64
CA ALA A 58 -1.42 -6.56 4.81
C ALA A 58 -2.61 -7.21 4.09
N GLY A 59 -2.41 -8.42 3.56
CA GLY A 59 -3.48 -9.14 2.87
C GLY A 59 -4.65 -9.52 3.81
N LYS A 60 -4.35 -10.21 4.91
CA LYS A 60 -5.37 -10.69 5.86
C LYS A 60 -5.50 -9.84 7.13
N ALA A 61 -4.41 -9.20 7.56
CA ALA A 61 -4.41 -8.36 8.75
C ALA A 61 -4.85 -6.93 8.41
N GLN A 62 -5.15 -6.14 9.45
CA GLN A 62 -5.38 -4.71 9.30
C GLN A 62 -4.11 -3.99 8.83
N PRO A 63 -4.24 -2.89 8.07
CA PRO A 63 -3.10 -2.06 7.73
C PRO A 63 -2.53 -1.41 8.99
N LYS A 64 -1.22 -1.16 8.99
CA LYS A 64 -0.51 -0.52 10.10
C LYS A 64 0.01 0.85 9.69
N VAL A 65 -0.59 1.88 10.27
CA VAL A 65 -0.08 3.26 10.20
C VAL A 65 1.21 3.35 11.02
N ILE A 66 2.29 3.83 10.38
CA ILE A 66 3.59 4.05 11.02
C ILE A 66 3.79 5.54 11.33
N ARG A 67 3.29 6.41 10.44
CA ARG A 67 3.33 7.87 10.56
C ARG A 67 2.06 8.47 9.99
N GLU A 68 1.69 9.66 10.46
CA GLU A 68 0.61 10.44 9.86
C GLU A 68 0.99 10.82 8.43
N ASP A 69 0.07 10.58 7.50
CA ASP A 69 0.21 10.88 6.07
C ASP A 69 -1.18 11.05 5.46
N LYS A 70 -1.27 11.79 4.35
CA LYS A 70 -2.51 11.93 3.57
C LYS A 70 -3.07 10.57 3.10
N LEU A 71 -2.21 9.57 2.89
CA LEU A 71 -2.66 8.21 2.55
C LEU A 71 -3.51 7.55 3.63
N ASN A 72 -3.43 8.00 4.88
CA ASN A 72 -4.13 7.37 6.00
C ASN A 72 -5.64 7.60 5.89
N GLU A 73 -6.07 8.70 5.27
CA GLU A 73 -7.48 9.03 5.00
C GLU A 73 -8.14 8.06 4.02
N LEU A 74 -7.32 7.39 3.20
CA LEU A 74 -7.78 6.42 2.20
C LEU A 74 -7.92 5.00 2.76
N ILE A 75 -7.59 4.79 4.03
CA ILE A 75 -7.79 3.51 4.70
C ILE A 75 -9.27 3.43 5.09
N THR A 76 -10.06 2.76 4.25
CA THR A 76 -11.45 2.42 4.59
C THR A 76 -11.45 1.25 5.58
N GLN A 77 -12.20 1.42 6.68
CA GLN A 77 -12.33 0.41 7.76
C GLN A 77 -13.21 -0.77 7.34
#